data_AF-A0A091VCB1-F1
#
_entry.id   AF-A0A091VCB1-F1
#
_cell.length_a   1.000
_cell.length_b   1.000
_cell.length_c   1.000
_cell.angle_alpha   90.00
_cell.angle_beta   90.00
_cell.angle_gamma   90.00
#
_symmetry.space_group_name_H-M   'P 1'
#
loop_
_entity.id
_entity.type
_entity.pdbx_description
1 polymer ?
#
loop_
_entity_poly.entity_id
_entity_poly.type
_entity_poly.pdbx_seq_one_letter_code
_entity_poly.pdbx_strand_id
1 'polypeptide(L)' 'TDFCGPPKTIPHASLSLDKRYRVGQVLHFKCQSGYDKRSPTSGTSTCKKVNGKVIWTPLDIRCANDSS' A
#
# COMPACT_ATOMS: atom_id res chain seq x y z
N THR A 1 -14.50 -11.78 12.86
CA THR A 1 -13.96 -11.09 11.67
C THR A 1 -12.48 -10.92 11.82
N ASP A 2 -11.70 -11.41 10.87
CA ASP A 2 -10.26 -11.18 10.81
C ASP A 2 -9.96 -9.73 10.38
N PHE A 3 -8.94 -9.11 10.97
CA PHE A 3 -8.50 -7.75 10.67
C PHE A 3 -7.03 -7.74 10.27
N CYS A 4 -6.67 -6.89 9.31
CA CYS A 4 -5.27 -6.61 9.03
C CYS A 4 -4.69 -5.67 10.09
N GLY A 5 -3.41 -5.88 10.38
CA GLY A 5 -2.59 -4.87 11.06
C GLY A 5 -2.40 -3.62 10.18
N PRO A 6 -1.72 -2.59 10.72
CA PRO A 6 -1.39 -1.40 9.93
C PRO A 6 -0.63 -1.80 8.64
N PRO A 7 -0.99 -1.23 7.48
CA PRO A 7 -0.29 -1.49 6.23
C PRO A 7 1.14 -0.95 6.28
N LYS A 8 2.02 -1.50 5.44
CA LYS A 8 3.37 -0.95 5.29
C LYS A 8 3.28 0.50 4.81
N THR A 9 4.02 1.37 5.47
CA THR A 9 4.23 2.74 5.01
C THR A 9 5.21 2.73 3.84
N ILE A 10 4.84 3.41 2.76
CA ILE A 10 5.70 3.57 1.59
C ILE A 10 6.19 5.02 1.63
N PRO A 11 7.52 5.26 1.67
CA PRO A 11 8.04 6.61 1.71
C PRO A 11 7.60 7.36 0.45
N HIS A 12 7.21 8.62 0.63
CA HIS A 12 6.69 9.46 -0.46
C HIS A 12 5.45 8.90 -1.17
N ALA A 13 4.65 8.08 -0.48
CA ALA A 13 3.33 7.67 -0.95
C ALA A 13 2.25 8.14 0.02
N SER A 14 1.14 8.61 -0.53
CA SER A 14 -0.07 8.89 0.23
C SER A 14 -0.93 7.63 0.31
N LEU A 15 -1.42 7.35 1.52
CA LEU A 15 -2.37 6.30 1.81
C LEU A 15 -3.55 6.90 2.60
N SER A 16 -4.77 6.55 2.21
CA SER A 16 -5.96 6.77 3.02
C SER A 16 -5.96 5.80 4.21
N LEU A 17 -5.54 6.31 5.38
CA LEU A 17 -5.51 5.53 6.61
C LEU A 17 -6.91 5.43 7.23
N ASP A 18 -7.39 4.19 7.40
CA ASP A 18 -8.56 3.87 8.21
C ASP A 18 -8.13 3.30 9.57
N LYS A 19 -8.94 3.52 10.62
CA LYS A 19 -8.59 3.01 11.96
C LYS A 19 -8.71 1.49 12.08
N ARG A 20 -9.45 0.83 11.18
CA ARG A 20 -9.67 -0.64 11.20
C ARG A 20 -9.74 -1.19 9.77
N TYR A 21 -8.80 -2.06 9.42
CA TYR A 21 -8.76 -2.75 8.14
C TYR A 21 -9.33 -4.15 8.26
N ARG A 22 -10.45 -4.41 7.59
CA ARG A 22 -11.06 -5.76 7.54
C ARG A 22 -10.40 -6.58 6.43
N VAL A 23 -10.39 -7.91 6.57
CA VAL A 23 -10.06 -8.79 5.44
C VAL A 23 -11.00 -8.49 4.26
N GLY A 24 -10.43 -8.34 3.07
CA GLY A 24 -11.09 -7.88 1.86
C GLY A 24 -10.91 -6.38 1.58
N GLN A 25 -10.45 -5.58 2.55
CA GLN A 25 -10.22 -4.15 2.34
C GLN A 25 -9.12 -3.91 1.30
N VAL A 26 -9.38 -2.99 0.37
CA VAL A 26 -8.41 -2.54 -0.65
C VAL A 26 -7.93 -1.15 -0.31
N LEU A 27 -6.61 -1.01 -0.20
CA LEU A 27 -5.93 0.25 0.02
C LEU A 27 -5.31 0.72 -1.29
N HIS A 28 -5.52 1.99 -1.61
CA HIS A 28 -4.98 2.63 -2.80
C HIS A 28 -3.78 3.48 -2.39
N PHE A 29 -2.63 3.15 -2.94
CA PHE A 29 -1.39 3.90 -2.75
C PHE A 29 -1.09 4.70 -3.99
N LYS A 30 -0.70 5.96 -3.78
CA LYS A 30 -0.27 6.84 -4.86
C LYS A 30 0.98 7.58 -4.41
N CYS A 31 2.01 7.60 -5.24
CA CYS A 31 3.18 8.41 -5.00
C CYS A 31 2.81 9.89 -4.92
N GLN A 32 3.48 10.60 -4.02
CA GLN A 32 3.38 12.04 -3.89
C GLN A 32 3.98 12.69 -5.13
N SER A 33 3.45 13.87 -5.49
CA SER A 33 3.95 14.67 -6.59
C SER A 33 5.45 14.95 -6.42
N GLY A 34 6.24 14.62 -7.45
CA GLY A 34 7.70 14.75 -7.42
C GLY A 34 8.44 13.42 -7.17
N TYR A 35 7.74 12.39 -6.68
CA TYR A 35 8.27 11.02 -6.51
C TYR A 35 7.57 10.02 -7.43
N ASP A 36 6.72 10.49 -8.33
CA ASP A 36 6.02 9.75 -9.37
C ASP A 36 6.82 9.71 -10.69
N LYS A 37 8.15 9.91 -10.64
CA LYS A 37 9.00 9.96 -11.84
C LYS A 37 9.28 8.58 -12.45
N ARG A 38 9.07 7.50 -11.69
CA ARG A 38 9.26 6.10 -12.15
C ARG A 38 7.99 5.29 -11.95
N SER A 39 7.57 4.59 -13.00
CA SER A 39 6.48 3.63 -12.93
C SER A 39 6.92 2.34 -12.22
N PRO A 40 6.02 1.68 -11.45
CA PRO A 40 4.64 2.08 -11.17
C PRO A 40 4.52 3.11 -10.04
N THR A 41 3.77 4.18 -10.30
CA THR A 41 3.56 5.34 -9.40
C THR A 41 2.32 5.20 -8.51
N SER A 42 1.52 4.17 -8.74
CA SER A 42 0.31 3.84 -7.99
C SER A 42 0.12 2.33 -7.94
N GLY A 43 -0.58 1.86 -6.92
CA GLY A 43 -0.82 0.44 -6.71
C GLY A 43 -1.86 0.21 -5.63
N THR A 44 -2.34 -1.02 -5.54
CA THR A 44 -3.33 -1.42 -4.54
C THR A 44 -2.82 -2.55 -3.67
N SER A 45 -3.02 -2.43 -2.35
CA SER A 45 -2.79 -3.53 -1.42
C SER A 45 -4.12 -4.01 -0.87
N THR A 46 -4.37 -5.31 -0.95
CA THR A 46 -5.57 -5.93 -0.41
C THR A 46 -5.22 -6.68 0.87
N CYS A 47 -6.04 -6.51 1.89
CA CYS A 47 -5.97 -7.32 3.09
C CYS A 47 -6.51 -8.72 2.77
N LYS A 48 -5.65 -9.75 2.77
CA LYS A 48 -6.05 -11.14 2.48
C LYS A 48 -5.61 -12.08 3.59
N LYS A 49 -6.41 -13.12 3.83
CA LYS A 49 -6.05 -14.24 4.70
C LYS A 49 -5.48 -15.36 3.83
N VAL A 50 -4.17 -15.57 3.91
CA VAL A 50 -3.46 -16.59 3.14
C VAL A 50 -2.92 -17.61 4.13
N ASN A 51 -3.33 -18.88 3.95
CA ASN A 51 -2.91 -19.99 4.80
C ASN A 51 -3.13 -19.73 6.32
N GLY A 52 -4.28 -19.16 6.68
CA GLY A 52 -4.62 -18.81 8.06
C GLY A 52 -4.01 -17.50 8.58
N LYS A 53 -3.03 -16.91 7.87
CA LYS A 53 -2.37 -15.65 8.27
C LYS A 53 -2.95 -14.46 7.51
N VAL A 54 -3.29 -13.40 8.24
CA VAL A 54 -3.76 -12.15 7.65
C VAL A 54 -2.57 -11.30 7.22
N ILE A 55 -2.46 -11.03 5.92
CA ILE A 55 -1.37 -10.26 5.32
C ILE A 55 -1.89 -9.23 4.33
N TRP A 56 -1.16 -8.13 4.20
CA TRP A 56 -1.30 -7.22 3.07
C TRP A 56 -0.65 -7.83 1.83
N THR A 57 -1.31 -7.76 0.68
CA THR A 57 -0.69 -8.18 -0.58
C THR A 57 0.53 -7.31 -0.89
N PRO A 58 1.58 -7.91 -1.48
CA PRO A 58 2.75 -7.15 -1.89
C PRO A 58 2.37 -6.04 -2.88
N LEU A 59 3.13 -4.95 -2.80
CA LEU A 59 3.04 -3.79 -3.67
C LEU A 59 4.41 -3.58 -4.30
N ASP A 60 4.45 -3.42 -5.62
CA ASP A 60 5.66 -3.17 -6.40
C ASP A 60 5.83 -1.68 -6.77
N ILE A 61 5.18 -0.77 -6.03
CA ILE A 61 5.35 0.66 -6.27
C ILE A 61 6.69 1.15 -5.73
N ARG A 62 7.35 2.02 -6.49
CA ARG A 62 8.61 2.66 -6.11
C ARG A 62 8.50 4.15 -6.34
N CYS A 63 8.15 4.87 -5.28
CA CYS A 63 8.12 6.33 -5.31
C CYS A 63 9.56 6.84 -5.24
N ALA A 64 10.08 7.24 -6.39
CA ALA A 64 11.43 7.78 -6.55
C ALA A 64 11.35 9.09 -7.31
N ASN A 65 12.13 10.07 -6.85
CA ASN A 65 12.41 11.27 -7.63
C ASN A 65 13.54 10.96 -8.63
N ASP A 66 13.60 11.70 -9.74
CA ASP A 66 14.61 11.53 -10.78
C ASP A 66 15.98 12.11 -10.40
N SER A 67 16.04 12.90 -9.32
CA SER A 67 17.28 13.40 -8.74
C SER A 67 17.99 12.29 -7.97
N SER A 68 18.72 11.44 -8.69
CA SER A 68 19.83 10.64 -8.20
C SER A 68 21.16 11.27 -8.60
#